data_AF-A0A940E1N1-F1
#
_entry.id   AF-A0A940E1N1-F1
#
_cell.length_a   1.000
_cell.length_b   1.000
_cell.length_c   1.000
_cell.angle_alpha   90.00
_cell.angle_beta   90.00
_cell.angle_gamma   90.00
#
_symmetry.space_group_name_H-M   'P 1'
#
loop_
_entity.id
_entity.type
_entity.pdbx_description
1 polymer ?
#
loop_
_entity_poly.entity_id
_entity_poly.type
_entity_poly.pdbx_seq_one_letter_code
_entity_poly.pdbx_strand_id
1 'polypeptide(L)'
;MTEKTFIPTPDQSTAFREALGCFGTGVTVVTTQTALGPRAITVNSFTSVSLDPPLVLWCLAKESNRFGAFSDCQHYSIHVMAQEQQDQSLRFARDGEDFSHADWSADDMGRPQLANCLARFDCHLHACHEAGDHLIMVGHVDQVMYRTGQGLIFKRGQFGGFVDLI
;
A
#
# COMPACT_ATOMS: atom_id res chain seq x y z
N MET A 1 -9.59 -23.27 21.53
CA MET A 1 -9.70 -21.92 20.92
C MET A 1 -11.16 -21.50 21.05
N THR A 2 -11.46 -20.29 21.50
CA THR A 2 -12.85 -19.82 21.63
C THR A 2 -13.24 -19.00 20.42
N GLU A 3 -14.24 -19.48 19.67
CA GLU A 3 -14.88 -18.72 18.61
C GLU A 3 -15.68 -17.56 19.22
N LYS A 4 -15.63 -16.40 18.58
CA LYS A 4 -16.38 -15.21 18.98
C LYS A 4 -17.17 -14.70 17.79
N THR A 5 -18.46 -14.43 18.00
CA THR A 5 -19.34 -13.77 17.01
C THR A 5 -19.87 -12.49 17.63
N PHE A 6 -19.83 -11.39 16.90
CA PHE A 6 -20.30 -10.07 17.33
C PHE A 6 -20.78 -9.23 16.13
N ILE A 7 -21.57 -8.19 16.39
CA ILE A 7 -21.98 -7.20 15.39
C ILE A 7 -20.97 -6.04 15.45
N PRO A 8 -20.40 -5.56 14.33
CA PRO A 8 -19.36 -4.52 14.32
C PRO A 8 -19.92 -3.11 14.56
N THR A 9 -20.43 -2.86 15.77
CA THR A 9 -20.83 -1.53 16.24
C THR A 9 -19.60 -0.71 16.69
N PRO A 10 -19.70 0.63 16.86
CA PRO A 10 -18.55 1.47 17.24
C PRO A 10 -17.84 1.04 18.55
N ASP A 11 -18.58 0.53 19.54
CA ASP A 11 -18.03 -0.04 20.78
C ASP A 11 -17.26 -1.36 20.56
N GLN A 12 -17.50 -2.05 19.45
CA GLN A 12 -16.77 -3.26 19.03
C GLN A 12 -15.63 -2.96 18.05
N SER A 13 -15.24 -1.69 17.85
CA SER A 13 -14.23 -1.32 16.83
C SER A 13 -12.88 -2.02 17.02
N THR A 14 -12.45 -2.28 18.26
CA THR A 14 -11.22 -3.05 18.54
C THR A 14 -11.37 -4.50 18.11
N ALA A 15 -12.47 -5.17 18.47
CA ALA A 15 -12.72 -6.54 18.05
C ALA A 15 -12.83 -6.66 16.51
N PHE A 16 -13.45 -5.68 15.86
CA PHE A 16 -13.52 -5.63 14.40
C PHE A 16 -12.14 -5.47 13.75
N ARG A 17 -11.30 -4.54 14.23
CA ARG A 17 -9.91 -4.40 13.76
C ARG A 17 -9.08 -5.66 13.98
N GLU A 18 -9.23 -6.32 15.13
CA GLU A 18 -8.56 -7.59 15.41
C GLU A 18 -8.99 -8.70 14.43
N ALA A 19 -10.30 -8.78 14.12
CA ALA A 19 -10.83 -9.74 13.16
C ALA A 19 -10.31 -9.48 11.74
N LEU A 20 -10.26 -8.21 11.29
CA LEU A 20 -9.67 -7.83 10.01
C LEU A 20 -8.19 -8.22 9.93
N GLY A 21 -7.45 -8.04 11.03
CA GLY A 21 -6.03 -8.40 11.13
C GLY A 21 -5.74 -9.91 11.05
N CYS A 22 -6.76 -10.78 11.08
CA CYS A 22 -6.60 -12.21 10.83
C CYS A 22 -6.17 -12.50 9.39
N PHE A 23 -6.57 -11.66 8.43
CA PHE A 23 -6.11 -11.74 7.05
C PHE A 23 -4.67 -11.18 6.97
N GLY A 24 -3.71 -12.07 6.73
CA GLY A 24 -2.32 -11.69 6.53
C GLY A 24 -2.13 -11.06 5.16
N THR A 25 -1.40 -9.96 5.10
CA THR A 25 -1.21 -9.16 3.88
C THR A 25 0.28 -8.94 3.63
N GLY A 26 0.65 -8.75 2.36
CA GLY A 26 1.90 -8.08 2.05
C GLY A 26 1.83 -6.61 2.44
N VAL A 27 2.98 -5.96 2.58
CA VAL A 27 3.07 -4.52 2.81
C VAL A 27 3.45 -3.84 1.51
N THR A 28 2.76 -2.74 1.20
CA THR A 28 3.09 -1.91 0.05
C THR A 28 3.34 -0.46 0.44
N VAL A 29 4.17 0.24 -0.34
CA VAL A 29 4.29 1.70 -0.28
C VAL A 29 3.84 2.28 -1.62
N VAL A 30 2.83 3.14 -1.57
CA VAL A 30 2.36 3.88 -2.74
C VAL A 30 3.02 5.25 -2.76
N THR A 31 3.54 5.65 -3.91
CA THR A 31 4.20 6.94 -4.10
C THR A 31 3.55 7.72 -5.23
N THR A 32 3.58 9.04 -5.12
CA THR A 32 3.16 9.95 -6.19
C THR A 32 3.98 11.24 -6.13
N GLN A 33 4.04 11.96 -7.24
CA GLN A 33 4.72 13.24 -7.33
C GLN A 33 3.72 14.38 -7.15
N THR A 34 4.07 15.35 -6.30
CA THR A 34 3.29 16.59 -6.12
C THR A 34 4.15 17.81 -6.46
N ALA A 35 3.53 18.99 -6.50
CA ALA A 35 4.24 20.26 -6.66
C ALA A 35 5.22 20.56 -5.50
N LEU A 36 5.01 19.95 -4.33
CA LEU A 36 5.86 20.09 -3.14
C LEU A 36 6.87 18.95 -2.98
N GLY A 37 7.07 18.14 -4.02
CA GLY A 37 7.95 16.97 -3.99
C GLY A 37 7.19 15.64 -3.92
N PRO A 38 7.93 14.53 -3.83
CA PRO A 38 7.34 13.20 -3.77
C PRO A 38 6.56 13.00 -2.47
N ARG A 39 5.54 12.15 -2.52
CA ARG A 39 4.73 11.74 -1.37
C ARG A 39 4.61 10.23 -1.35
N ALA A 40 4.63 9.65 -0.15
CA ALA A 40 4.51 8.21 0.09
C ALA A 40 3.44 7.90 1.14
N ILE A 41 2.81 6.73 0.99
CA ILE A 41 1.91 6.15 1.97
C ILE A 41 2.08 4.64 2.03
N THR A 42 2.30 4.11 3.24
CA THR A 42 2.34 2.66 3.45
C THR A 42 0.93 2.14 3.59
N VAL A 43 0.58 1.13 2.79
CA VAL A 43 -0.75 0.50 2.79
C VAL A 43 -0.63 -1.02 2.69
N ASN A 44 -1.59 -1.71 3.29
CA ASN A 44 -1.73 -3.16 3.18
C ASN A 44 -3.10 -3.58 2.61
N SER A 45 -3.84 -2.62 2.04
CA SER A 45 -5.14 -2.80 1.38
C SER A 45 -5.01 -3.09 -0.12
N PHE A 46 -3.78 -3.29 -0.62
CA PHE A 46 -3.50 -3.60 -2.03
C PHE A 46 -4.16 -4.91 -2.46
N THR A 47 -4.68 -4.95 -3.69
CA THR A 47 -5.25 -6.16 -4.31
C THR A 47 -5.09 -6.12 -5.82
N SER A 48 -4.74 -7.27 -6.42
CA SER A 48 -4.81 -7.47 -7.88
C SER A 48 -6.26 -7.67 -8.30
N VAL A 49 -6.69 -7.01 -9.38
CA VAL A 49 -8.11 -6.95 -9.80
C VAL A 49 -8.34 -7.62 -11.13
N SER A 50 -7.56 -7.26 -12.15
CA SER A 50 -7.77 -7.73 -13.53
C SER A 50 -6.43 -7.94 -14.22
N LEU A 51 -6.37 -8.94 -15.11
CA LEU A 51 -5.22 -9.19 -15.98
C LEU A 51 -5.33 -8.44 -17.31
N ASP A 52 -6.54 -8.32 -17.87
CA ASP A 52 -6.80 -7.60 -19.13
C ASP A 52 -8.14 -6.83 -19.04
N PRO A 53 -8.13 -5.49 -18.95
CA PRO A 53 -6.93 -4.65 -18.81
C PRO A 53 -6.23 -4.90 -17.46
N PRO A 54 -4.92 -4.61 -17.33
CA PRO A 54 -4.16 -4.87 -16.11
C PRO A 54 -4.53 -3.86 -15.01
N LEU A 55 -5.35 -4.29 -14.06
CA LEU A 55 -5.86 -3.43 -12.98
C LEU A 55 -5.46 -3.94 -11.60
N VAL A 56 -5.14 -2.99 -10.73
CA VAL A 56 -4.90 -3.18 -9.30
C VAL A 56 -5.69 -2.14 -8.50
N LEU A 57 -5.93 -2.40 -7.22
CA LEU A 57 -6.54 -1.42 -6.31
C LEU A 57 -5.81 -1.32 -4.98
N TRP A 58 -6.07 -0.21 -4.28
CA TRP A 58 -5.73 0.01 -2.88
C TRP A 58 -6.70 1.03 -2.27
N CYS A 59 -6.75 1.13 -0.93
CA CYS A 59 -7.68 2.02 -0.25
C CYS A 59 -6.94 3.17 0.46
N LEU A 60 -7.35 4.41 0.19
CA LEU A 60 -6.84 5.64 0.79
C LEU A 60 -7.77 6.12 1.91
N ALA A 61 -7.26 6.22 3.13
CA ALA A 61 -8.03 6.76 4.26
C ALA A 61 -8.32 8.25 4.07
N LYS A 62 -9.58 8.67 4.24
CA LYS A 62 -10.00 10.08 4.08
C LYS A 62 -9.40 11.02 5.13
N GLU A 63 -9.15 10.50 6.33
CA GLU A 63 -8.52 11.26 7.42
C GLU A 63 -7.00 11.32 7.31
N SER A 64 -6.40 10.68 6.29
CA SER A 64 -4.96 10.75 6.07
C SER A 64 -4.54 12.18 5.78
N ASN A 65 -3.50 12.66 6.46
CA ASN A 65 -2.83 13.92 6.11
C ASN A 65 -2.25 13.92 4.69
N ARG A 66 -2.15 12.74 4.05
CA ARG A 66 -1.70 12.56 2.66
C ARG A 66 -2.87 12.46 1.68
N PHE A 67 -4.13 12.57 2.13
CA PHE A 67 -5.30 12.35 1.29
C PHE A 67 -5.25 13.18 -0.01
N GLY A 68 -5.06 14.49 0.11
CA GLY A 68 -5.00 15.38 -1.06
C GLY A 68 -3.83 15.12 -2.02
N ALA A 69 -2.75 14.47 -1.56
CA ALA A 69 -1.65 14.08 -2.46
C ALA A 69 -2.05 12.93 -3.39
N PHE A 70 -2.95 12.05 -2.94
CA PHE A 70 -3.31 10.82 -3.66
C PHE A 70 -4.70 10.86 -4.28
N SER A 71 -5.69 11.52 -3.65
CA SER A 71 -7.06 11.60 -4.18
C SER A 71 -7.14 12.23 -5.56
N ASP A 72 -6.21 13.17 -5.83
CA ASP A 72 -6.19 13.99 -7.04
C ASP A 72 -5.03 13.60 -7.98
N CYS A 73 -4.27 12.55 -7.66
CA CYS A 73 -3.13 12.15 -8.46
C CYS A 73 -3.55 11.46 -9.76
N GLN A 74 -2.86 11.76 -10.86
CA GLN A 74 -3.07 11.08 -12.14
C GLN A 74 -2.18 9.84 -12.29
N HIS A 75 -1.01 9.85 -11.63
CA HIS A 75 -0.01 8.81 -11.72
C HIS A 75 0.58 8.50 -10.36
N TYR A 76 0.86 7.22 -10.12
CA TYR A 76 1.46 6.74 -8.88
C TYR A 76 2.17 5.40 -9.11
N SER A 77 3.01 4.99 -8.16
CA SER A 77 3.69 3.69 -8.18
C SER A 77 3.40 2.94 -6.89
N ILE A 78 3.03 1.66 -7.00
CA ILE A 78 2.80 0.76 -5.85
C ILE A 78 4.03 -0.15 -5.72
N HIS A 79 4.68 -0.15 -4.57
CA HIS A 79 5.87 -0.95 -4.29
C HIS A 79 5.54 -2.06 -3.30
N VAL A 80 5.69 -3.33 -3.69
CA VAL A 80 5.57 -4.49 -2.78
C VAL A 80 6.89 -4.64 -2.03
N MET A 81 6.85 -4.47 -0.71
CA MET A 81 8.04 -4.30 0.11
C MET A 81 8.70 -5.64 0.45
N ALA A 82 10.03 -5.70 0.37
CA ALA A 82 10.81 -6.83 0.84
C ALA A 82 10.91 -6.85 2.38
N GLN A 83 11.17 -8.02 2.97
CA GLN A 83 11.24 -8.21 4.43
C GLN A 83 12.27 -7.27 5.08
N GLU A 84 13.42 -7.06 4.45
CA GLU A 84 14.47 -6.14 4.91
C GLU A 84 14.05 -4.65 4.86
N GLN A 85 12.95 -4.31 4.18
CA GLN A 85 12.42 -2.95 4.07
C GLN A 85 11.34 -2.63 5.12
N GLN A 86 11.28 -3.38 6.21
CA GLN A 86 10.37 -3.11 7.34
C GLN A 86 10.51 -1.67 7.86
N ASP A 87 11.75 -1.24 8.12
CA ASP A 87 12.01 0.08 8.70
C ASP A 87 11.64 1.22 7.74
N GLN A 88 11.90 1.05 6.44
CA GLN A 88 11.48 1.99 5.40
C GLN A 88 9.95 2.09 5.33
N SER A 89 9.25 0.95 5.36
CA SER A 89 7.78 0.91 5.35
C SER A 89 7.17 1.60 6.58
N LEU A 90 7.78 1.42 7.75
CA LEU A 90 7.38 2.10 8.99
C LEU A 90 7.63 3.61 8.94
N ARG A 91 8.75 4.04 8.35
CA ARG A 91 9.06 5.46 8.20
C ARG A 91 8.06 6.14 7.29
N PHE A 92 7.73 5.58 6.11
CA PHE A 92 6.71 6.15 5.23
C PHE A 92 5.28 6.14 5.82
N ALA A 93 4.97 5.17 6.70
CA ALA A 93 3.72 5.17 7.44
C ALA A 93 3.64 6.36 8.43
N ARG A 94 4.76 6.74 9.05
CA ARG A 94 4.86 7.86 10.00
C ARG A 94 4.93 9.20 9.27
N ASP A 95 5.90 9.34 8.38
CA ASP A 95 6.17 10.55 7.60
C ASP A 95 6.32 10.19 6.12
N GLY A 96 5.36 10.63 5.31
CA GLY A 96 5.29 10.34 3.89
C GLY A 96 6.01 11.36 3.02
N GLU A 97 6.65 12.37 3.63
CA GLU A 97 7.36 13.44 2.93
C GLU A 97 8.88 13.26 3.02
N ASP A 98 9.37 12.59 4.07
CA ASP A 98 10.79 12.29 4.24
C ASP A 98 11.23 11.14 3.31
N PHE A 99 11.78 11.47 2.13
CA PHE A 99 12.42 10.50 1.24
C PHE A 99 13.92 10.34 1.50
N SER A 100 14.51 11.05 2.47
CA SER A 100 15.98 11.05 2.70
C SER A 100 16.53 9.70 3.17
N HIS A 101 15.65 8.81 3.65
CA HIS A 101 16.00 7.49 4.17
C HIS A 101 15.81 6.36 3.14
N ALA A 102 15.41 6.68 1.91
CA ALA A 102 15.16 5.71 0.86
C ALA A 102 15.99 6.01 -0.38
N ASP A 103 16.46 4.96 -1.06
CA ASP A 103 17.01 5.08 -2.41
C ASP A 103 15.85 5.08 -3.41
N TRP A 104 15.78 6.12 -4.23
CA TRP A 104 14.69 6.32 -5.18
C TRP A 104 15.10 7.15 -6.40
N SER A 105 14.38 6.95 -7.49
CA SER A 105 14.49 7.73 -8.72
C SER A 105 13.10 8.14 -9.22
N ALA A 106 13.01 9.08 -10.15
CA ALA A 106 11.77 9.32 -10.90
C ALA A 106 11.86 8.66 -12.28
N ASP A 107 10.74 8.19 -12.82
CA ASP A 107 10.66 7.81 -14.24
C ASP A 107 10.36 8.99 -15.16
N ASP A 108 10.20 8.70 -16.45
CA ASP A 108 9.91 9.70 -17.48
C ASP A 108 8.57 10.43 -17.27
N MET A 109 7.65 9.86 -16.48
CA MET A 109 6.38 10.48 -16.09
C MET A 109 6.48 11.19 -14.72
N GLY A 110 7.66 11.19 -14.10
CA GLY A 110 7.90 11.79 -12.79
C GLY A 110 7.42 10.95 -11.62
N ARG A 111 6.99 9.70 -11.82
CA ARG A 111 6.54 8.81 -10.73
C ARG A 111 7.74 8.46 -9.83
N PRO A 112 7.68 8.70 -8.51
CA PRO A 112 8.78 8.33 -7.61
C PRO A 112 8.86 6.80 -7.45
N GLN A 113 10.02 6.21 -7.71
CA GLN A 113 10.25 4.77 -7.74
C GLN A 113 11.25 4.37 -6.67
N LEU A 114 10.81 3.60 -5.67
CA LEU A 114 11.66 3.10 -4.60
C LEU A 114 12.48 1.90 -5.08
N ALA A 115 13.78 1.92 -4.79
CA ALA A 115 14.67 0.81 -5.08
C ALA A 115 14.36 -0.40 -4.17
N ASN A 116 14.82 -1.57 -4.61
CA ASN A 116 14.86 -2.80 -3.81
C ASN A 116 13.51 -3.37 -3.32
N CYS A 117 12.38 -2.85 -3.80
CA CYS A 117 11.10 -3.54 -3.63
C CYS A 117 11.08 -4.87 -4.40
N LEU A 118 10.21 -5.80 -4.00
CA LEU A 118 10.03 -7.08 -4.69
C LEU A 118 9.26 -6.92 -6.00
N ALA A 119 8.30 -6.01 -6.02
CA ALA A 119 7.58 -5.65 -7.22
C ALA A 119 7.22 -4.17 -7.18
N ARG A 120 7.14 -3.55 -8.35
CA ARG A 120 6.64 -2.20 -8.55
C ARG A 120 5.61 -2.21 -9.68
N PHE A 121 4.47 -1.57 -9.44
CA PHE A 121 3.43 -1.34 -10.43
C PHE A 121 3.31 0.17 -10.65
N ASP A 122 3.79 0.63 -11.80
CA ASP A 122 3.70 2.02 -12.20
C ASP A 122 2.34 2.21 -12.89
N CYS A 123 1.49 3.07 -12.34
CA CYS A 123 0.07 3.16 -12.69
C CYS A 123 -0.32 4.56 -13.14
N HIS A 124 -1.38 4.63 -13.93
CA HIS A 124 -2.25 5.79 -13.99
C HIS A 124 -3.58 5.51 -13.29
N LEU A 125 -4.21 6.55 -12.76
CA LEU A 125 -5.50 6.45 -12.10
C LEU A 125 -6.57 6.05 -13.12
N HIS A 126 -7.24 4.94 -12.87
CA HIS A 126 -8.32 4.42 -13.70
C HIS A 126 -9.70 4.81 -13.16
N ALA A 127 -9.93 4.64 -11.85
CA ALA A 127 -11.19 4.98 -11.20
C ALA A 127 -11.02 5.23 -9.70
N CYS A 128 -11.96 5.99 -9.12
CA CYS A 128 -12.10 6.21 -7.69
C CYS A 128 -13.52 5.89 -7.24
N HIS A 129 -13.67 5.20 -6.11
CA HIS A 129 -14.98 4.85 -5.54
C HIS A 129 -15.04 5.13 -4.04
N GLU A 130 -16.10 5.80 -3.60
CA GLU A 130 -16.40 6.05 -2.20
C GLU A 130 -16.68 4.75 -1.44
N ALA A 131 -15.99 4.51 -0.32
CA ALA A 131 -16.13 3.28 0.47
C ALA A 131 -16.02 3.59 1.99
N GLY A 132 -17.04 4.28 2.52
CA GLY A 132 -17.08 4.64 3.94
C GLY A 132 -16.02 5.69 4.29
N ASP A 133 -15.12 5.35 5.20
CA ASP A 133 -14.00 6.20 5.65
C ASP A 133 -12.77 6.14 4.73
N HIS A 134 -12.84 5.34 3.66
CA HIS A 134 -11.80 5.22 2.63
C HIS A 134 -12.33 5.56 1.24
N LEU A 135 -11.39 5.89 0.34
CA LEU A 135 -11.57 5.93 -1.10
C LEU A 135 -10.86 4.71 -1.72
N ILE A 136 -11.56 3.94 -2.54
CA ILE A 136 -10.94 2.87 -3.33
C ILE A 136 -10.31 3.52 -4.57
N MET A 137 -8.99 3.37 -4.68
CA MET A 137 -8.18 3.80 -5.81
C MET A 137 -7.96 2.61 -6.73
N VAL A 138 -8.43 2.69 -7.97
CA VAL A 138 -8.19 1.67 -9.01
C VAL A 138 -7.17 2.22 -10.00
N GLY A 139 -6.07 1.49 -10.20
CA GLY A 139 -4.99 1.86 -11.11
C GLY A 139 -4.93 0.92 -12.29
N HIS A 140 -4.72 1.49 -13.47
CA HIS A 140 -4.29 0.74 -14.64
C HIS A 140 -2.76 0.69 -14.64
N VAL A 141 -2.20 -0.50 -14.76
CA VAL A 141 -0.76 -0.74 -14.71
C VAL A 141 -0.14 -0.50 -16.08
N ASP A 142 0.79 0.46 -16.16
CA ASP A 142 1.50 0.82 -17.38
C ASP A 142 2.82 0.06 -17.50
N GLN A 143 3.50 -0.16 -16.37
CA GLN A 143 4.80 -0.82 -16.31
C GLN A 143 4.95 -1.61 -15.00
N VAL A 144 5.67 -2.73 -15.10
CA VAL A 144 5.97 -3.61 -13.97
C VAL A 144 7.46 -3.87 -13.88
N MET A 145 7.98 -3.86 -12.65
CA MET A 145 9.27 -4.44 -12.29
C MET A 145 9.03 -5.49 -11.22
N TYR A 146 9.73 -6.61 -11.27
CA TYR A 146 9.72 -7.58 -10.17
C TYR A 146 11.07 -8.27 -10.00
N ARG A 147 11.30 -8.79 -8.80
CA ARG A 147 12.43 -9.65 -8.43
C ARG A 147 12.02 -10.67 -7.39
N THR A 148 12.82 -11.72 -7.24
CA THR A 148 12.66 -12.73 -6.18
C THR A 148 13.18 -12.20 -4.84
N GLY A 149 12.56 -12.63 -3.74
CA GLY A 149 13.01 -12.31 -2.38
C GLY A 149 11.91 -12.60 -1.35
N GLN A 150 12.22 -12.41 -0.07
CA GLN A 150 11.25 -12.60 1.01
C GLN A 150 10.38 -11.36 1.17
N GLY A 151 9.06 -11.54 1.14
CA GLY A 151 8.08 -10.46 1.26
C GLY A 151 7.87 -10.03 2.70
N LEU A 152 7.72 -8.73 2.92
CA LEU A 152 7.28 -8.20 4.22
C LEU A 152 5.80 -8.51 4.41
N ILE A 153 5.49 -9.26 5.47
CA ILE A 153 4.12 -9.64 5.83
C ILE A 153 3.66 -8.82 7.03
N PHE A 154 2.39 -8.40 7.01
CA PHE A 154 1.70 -7.78 8.14
C PHE A 154 0.46 -8.58 8.50
N LYS A 155 0.37 -9.01 9.76
CA LYS A 155 -0.75 -9.80 10.30
C LYS A 155 -0.94 -9.49 11.78
N ARG A 156 -2.19 -9.26 12.20
CA ARG A 156 -2.57 -8.96 13.60
C ARG A 156 -1.69 -7.88 14.28
N GLY A 157 -1.35 -6.81 13.55
CA GLY A 157 -0.54 -5.72 14.09
C GLY A 157 0.96 -6.00 14.17
N GLN A 158 1.43 -7.11 13.61
CA GLN A 158 2.83 -7.53 13.67
C GLN A 158 3.41 -7.70 12.27
N PHE A 159 4.67 -7.29 12.11
CA PHE A 159 5.47 -7.59 10.94
C PHE A 159 6.09 -8.98 11.04
N GLY A 160 6.29 -9.62 9.89
CA GLY A 160 6.99 -10.90 9.78
C GLY A 160 7.43 -11.16 8.34
N GLY A 161 7.95 -12.36 8.11
CA GLY A 161 8.26 -12.88 6.78
C GLY A 161 7.32 -14.03 6.39
N PHE A 162 7.33 -14.38 5.12
CA PHE A 162 6.77 -15.65 4.66
C PHE A 162 7.80 -16.77 4.88
N VAL A 163 7.33 -17.97 5.18
CA VAL A 163 8.17 -19.16 5.23
C VAL A 163 7.59 -20.14 4.24
N ASP A 164 8.38 -20.51 3.24
CA ASP A 164 8.00 -21.54 2.29
C ASP A 164 7.77 -22.85 3.05
N LEU A 165 6.54 -23.37 2.98
CA LEU A 165 6.27 -24.73 3.42
C LEU A 165 6.73 -25.65 2.27
N ILE A 166 7.74 -26.47 2.58
CA ILE A 166 8.37 -27.45 1.67
C ILE A 166 7.32 -28.29 0.94
#